data_AF-A0A349LJQ3-F1
#
_entry.id   AF-A0A349LJQ3-F1
#
_cell.length_a   1.000
_cell.length_b   1.000
_cell.length_c   1.000
_cell.angle_alpha   90.00
_cell.angle_beta   90.00
_cell.angle_gamma   90.00
#
_symmetry.space_group_name_H-M   'P 1'
#
loop_
_entity.id
_entity.type
_entity.pdbx_description
1 polymer ?
#
loop_
_entity_poly.entity_id
_entity_poly.type
_entity_poly.pdbx_seq_one_letter_code
_entity_poly.pdbx_strand_id
1 'polypeptide(L)'
;INLLGDSPLVGPNDDRFGPRFPDMSEPYDRALQRLAISEALELGISLNRGVYVAVPGPQLETRAEYRMLRRLGADIVGMSTVPEVIVARHMDMRVMGMSIITDQCLPDALEPVDMSRIIEVASAAEPDLAQLLERVVGQM
;
A
#
# COMPACT_ATOMS: atom_id res chain seq x y z
N ILE A 1 -8.40 -0.64 0.89
CA ILE A 1 -9.71 -0.36 0.23
C ILE A 1 -9.52 -0.52 -1.28
N ASN A 2 -10.36 -1.29 -1.97
CA ASN A 2 -10.28 -1.43 -3.43
C ASN A 2 -11.34 -0.55 -4.11
N LEU A 3 -10.93 0.51 -4.81
CA LEU A 3 -11.80 1.37 -5.63
C LEU A 3 -11.47 1.28 -7.12
N LEU A 4 -10.78 0.23 -7.56
CA LEU A 4 -10.44 0.02 -8.98
C LEU A 4 -11.66 -0.31 -9.84
N GLY A 5 -12.79 -0.64 -9.23
CA GLY A 5 -14.02 -1.06 -9.93
C GLY A 5 -13.99 -2.50 -10.45
N ASP A 6 -12.90 -3.24 -10.16
CA ASP A 6 -12.71 -4.63 -10.56
C ASP A 6 -11.87 -5.41 -9.53
N SER A 7 -11.77 -6.73 -9.70
CA SER A 7 -10.94 -7.62 -8.90
C SER A 7 -10.21 -8.63 -9.81
N PRO A 8 -8.92 -8.92 -9.55
CA PRO A 8 -8.14 -9.86 -10.38
C PRO A 8 -8.65 -11.30 -10.34
N LEU A 9 -9.58 -11.64 -9.44
CA LEU A 9 -10.17 -12.98 -9.30
C LEU A 9 -11.52 -13.13 -10.02
N VAL A 10 -11.97 -12.11 -10.76
CA VAL A 10 -13.17 -12.21 -11.61
C VAL A 10 -12.90 -13.20 -12.76
N GLY A 11 -13.85 -14.09 -13.01
CA GLY A 11 -13.72 -15.18 -13.99
C GLY A 11 -13.75 -16.57 -13.34
N PRO A 12 -13.45 -17.65 -14.08
CA PRO A 12 -13.32 -19.01 -13.53
C PRO A 12 -12.16 -19.11 -12.51
N ASN A 13 -12.33 -19.91 -11.45
CA ASN A 13 -11.25 -20.18 -10.49
C ASN A 13 -10.42 -21.39 -10.91
N ASP A 14 -9.12 -21.30 -10.66
CA ASP A 14 -8.19 -22.44 -10.76
C ASP A 14 -7.80 -22.88 -9.35
N ASP A 15 -8.36 -24.01 -8.90
CA ASP A 15 -8.19 -24.54 -7.55
C ASP A 15 -6.74 -24.94 -7.23
N ARG A 16 -5.85 -24.97 -8.24
CA ARG A 16 -4.41 -25.19 -8.04
C ARG A 16 -3.73 -24.02 -7.33
N PHE A 17 -4.25 -22.81 -7.48
CA PHE A 17 -3.66 -21.61 -6.89
C PHE A 17 -4.33 -21.20 -5.58
N GLY A 18 -5.65 -21.36 -5.47
CA GLY A 18 -6.36 -20.84 -4.30
C GLY A 18 -7.86 -21.11 -4.32
N PRO A 19 -8.55 -20.83 -3.20
CA PRO A 19 -9.99 -21.03 -3.09
C PRO A 19 -10.76 -20.02 -3.93
N ARG A 20 -11.98 -20.37 -4.33
CA ARG A 20 -12.88 -19.44 -5.05
C ARG A 20 -13.15 -18.14 -4.29
N PHE A 21 -13.21 -18.22 -2.97
CA PHE A 21 -13.52 -17.11 -2.07
C PHE A 21 -12.44 -16.99 -1.00
N PRO A 22 -11.29 -16.34 -1.29
CA PRO A 22 -10.23 -16.15 -0.32
C PRO A 22 -10.66 -15.20 0.80
N ASP A 23 -10.25 -15.49 2.03
CA ASP A 23 -10.47 -14.59 3.16
C ASP A 23 -9.56 -13.36 3.08
N MET A 24 -10.13 -12.20 3.36
CA MET A 24 -9.46 -10.90 3.33
C MET A 24 -9.61 -10.16 4.67
N SER A 25 -9.85 -10.88 5.77
CA SER A 25 -9.94 -10.29 7.11
C SER A 25 -8.57 -9.79 7.62
N GLU A 26 -7.49 -10.48 7.23
CA GLU A 26 -6.11 -10.12 7.53
C GLU A 26 -5.23 -10.23 6.27
N PRO A 27 -5.43 -9.34 5.26
CA PRO A 27 -4.73 -9.44 3.99
C PRO A 27 -3.26 -9.03 4.06
N TYR A 28 -2.87 -8.38 5.16
CA TYR A 28 -1.49 -8.04 5.48
C TYR A 28 -1.11 -8.75 6.78
N ASP A 29 -0.05 -9.55 6.74
CA ASP A 29 0.37 -10.43 7.82
C ASP A 29 0.78 -9.63 9.06
N ARG A 30 0.09 -9.86 10.18
CA ARG A 30 0.33 -9.12 11.43
C ARG A 30 1.70 -9.39 12.04
N ALA A 31 2.29 -10.57 11.81
CA ALA A 31 3.63 -10.87 12.32
C ALA A 31 4.70 -10.13 11.52
N LEU A 32 4.59 -10.07 10.18
CA LEU A 32 5.48 -9.26 9.34
C LEU A 32 5.38 -7.77 9.68
N GLN A 33 4.17 -7.25 9.91
CA GLN A 33 4.01 -5.85 10.34
C GLN A 33 4.70 -5.57 11.68
N ARG A 34 4.58 -6.49 12.66
CA ARG A 34 5.24 -6.33 13.96
C ARG A 34 6.77 -6.35 13.83
N LEU A 35 7.28 -7.25 12.98
CA LEU A 35 8.70 -7.33 12.67
C LEU A 35 9.20 -6.04 12.00
N ALA A 36 8.50 -5.53 10.99
CA ALA A 36 8.88 -4.27 10.35
C ALA A 36 8.88 -3.09 11.32
N ILE A 37 7.93 -3.03 12.25
CA ILE A 37 7.90 -1.98 13.28
C ILE A 37 9.08 -2.09 14.25
N SER A 38 9.43 -3.32 14.68
CA SER A 38 10.59 -3.50 15.58
C SER A 38 11.89 -3.14 14.88
N GLU A 39 12.09 -3.60 13.64
CA GLU A 39 13.30 -3.30 12.87
C GLU A 39 13.41 -1.80 12.55
N ALA A 40 12.29 -1.14 12.21
CA ALA A 40 12.27 0.30 11.98
C ALA A 40 12.68 1.08 13.24
N LEU A 41 12.20 0.65 14.42
CA LEU A 41 12.57 1.25 15.70
C LEU A 41 14.07 1.10 15.98
N GLU A 42 14.65 -0.08 15.72
CA GLU A 42 16.09 -0.31 15.90
C GLU A 42 16.94 0.55 14.95
N LEU A 43 16.47 0.77 13.72
CA LEU A 43 17.14 1.62 12.73
C LEU A 43 16.91 3.13 12.96
N GLY A 44 15.99 3.51 13.85
CA GLY A 44 15.57 4.90 14.01
C GLY A 44 14.74 5.45 12.84
N ILE A 45 14.14 4.58 12.03
CA ILE A 45 13.30 4.93 10.89
C ILE A 45 11.85 5.13 11.37
N SER A 46 11.26 6.27 11.02
CA SER A 46 9.85 6.55 11.33
C SER A 46 8.93 5.73 10.42
N LEU A 47 8.30 4.69 10.98
CA LEU A 47 7.33 3.86 10.27
C LEU A 47 5.91 4.07 10.82
N ASN A 48 4.98 4.42 9.94
CA ASN A 48 3.56 4.56 10.27
C ASN A 48 2.74 3.41 9.68
N ARG A 49 1.61 3.10 10.32
CA ARG A 49 0.59 2.19 9.77
C ARG A 49 -0.61 3.00 9.30
N GLY A 50 -1.22 2.55 8.21
CA GLY A 50 -2.43 3.15 7.70
C GLY A 50 -3.16 2.27 6.70
N VAL A 51 -4.31 2.76 6.25
CA VAL A 51 -5.16 2.11 5.25
C VAL A 51 -4.83 2.65 3.86
N TYR A 52 -4.35 1.76 3.00
CA TYR A 52 -4.14 2.06 1.58
C TYR A 52 -5.45 1.92 0.79
N VAL A 53 -5.76 2.89 -0.07
CA VAL A 53 -6.82 2.81 -1.07
C VAL A 53 -6.24 2.79 -2.48
N ALA A 54 -6.62 1.79 -3.28
CA ALA A 54 -6.28 1.73 -4.69
C ALA A 54 -7.39 2.39 -5.53
N VAL A 55 -6.99 3.29 -6.43
CA VAL A 55 -7.85 3.97 -7.41
C VAL A 55 -7.29 3.82 -8.83
N PRO A 56 -8.09 3.94 -9.90
CA PRO A 56 -7.63 3.61 -11.25
C PRO A 56 -6.54 4.53 -11.82
N GLY A 57 -6.54 5.83 -11.48
CA GLY A 57 -5.74 6.82 -12.19
C GLY A 57 -6.12 6.94 -13.68
N PRO A 58 -5.24 7.50 -14.54
CA PRO A 58 -3.90 8.02 -14.24
C PRO A 58 -3.91 9.47 -13.71
N GLN A 59 -5.04 10.17 -13.79
CA GLN A 59 -5.18 11.49 -13.17
C GLN A 59 -5.13 11.36 -11.65
N LEU A 60 -4.46 12.31 -10.99
CA LEU A 60 -4.54 12.43 -9.55
C LEU A 60 -5.94 12.85 -9.10
N GLU A 61 -6.21 12.62 -7.83
CA GLU A 61 -7.51 12.87 -7.24
C GLU A 61 -7.76 14.38 -7.08
N THR A 62 -9.01 14.75 -7.25
CA THR A 62 -9.50 16.09 -6.94
C THR A 62 -9.55 16.32 -5.43
N ARG A 63 -9.63 17.59 -5.01
CA ARG A 63 -9.87 17.96 -3.61
C ARG A 63 -11.13 17.31 -3.02
N ALA A 64 -12.16 17.08 -3.83
CA ALA A 64 -13.39 16.44 -3.36
C ALA A 64 -13.17 14.94 -3.13
N GLU A 65 -12.45 14.27 -4.03
CA GLU A 65 -12.09 12.86 -3.91
C GLU A 65 -11.16 12.62 -2.71
N TYR A 66 -10.14 13.43 -2.48
CA TYR A 66 -9.31 13.28 -1.25
C TYR A 66 -10.14 13.39 0.04
N ARG A 67 -11.10 14.32 0.11
CA ARG A 67 -12.03 14.40 1.27
C ARG A 67 -12.91 13.15 1.38
N MET A 68 -13.38 12.63 0.25
CA MET A 68 -14.14 11.39 0.21
C MET A 68 -13.30 10.21 0.70
N LEU A 69 -12.10 10.00 0.15
CA LEU A 69 -11.20 8.90 0.52
C LEU A 69 -10.84 8.93 2.00
N ARG A 70 -10.53 10.11 2.54
CA ARG A 70 -10.27 10.29 3.97
C ARG A 70 -11.49 9.95 4.83
N ARG A 71 -12.70 10.33 4.40
CA ARG A 71 -13.97 9.96 5.08
C ARG A 71 -14.27 8.47 5.00
N LEU A 72 -13.82 7.79 3.94
CA LEU A 72 -13.87 6.32 3.83
C LEU A 72 -12.83 5.62 4.71
N GLY A 73 -11.94 6.37 5.36
CA GLY A 73 -10.91 5.85 6.26
C GLY A 73 -9.59 5.49 5.58
N ALA A 74 -9.32 6.02 4.39
CA ALA A 74 -8.00 5.87 3.77
C ALA A 74 -6.99 6.87 4.36
N ASP A 75 -5.77 6.39 4.62
CA ASP A 75 -4.62 7.20 5.03
C ASP A 75 -3.69 7.48 3.83
N ILE A 76 -3.64 6.55 2.88
CA ILE A 76 -2.76 6.57 1.71
C ILE A 76 -3.59 6.21 0.49
N VAL A 77 -3.43 6.96 -0.61
CA VAL A 77 -4.00 6.61 -1.91
C VAL A 77 -2.87 6.28 -2.89
N GLY A 78 -3.13 5.33 -3.78
CA GLY A 78 -2.29 5.12 -4.95
C GLY A 78 -3.00 4.27 -5.99
N MET A 79 -2.27 3.89 -7.03
CA MET A 79 -2.87 3.35 -8.26
C MET A 79 -2.44 1.90 -8.53
N SER A 80 -2.05 1.16 -7.50
CA SER A 80 -1.51 -0.20 -7.64
C SER A 80 -1.75 -1.04 -6.37
N THR A 81 -0.99 -2.13 -6.22
CA THR A 81 -0.76 -2.91 -4.98
C THR A 81 -1.95 -3.77 -4.54
N VAL A 82 -3.16 -3.23 -4.52
CA VAL A 82 -4.35 -3.97 -4.06
C VAL A 82 -4.62 -5.22 -4.92
N PRO A 83 -4.53 -5.19 -6.27
CA PRO A 83 -4.66 -6.40 -7.08
C PRO A 83 -3.63 -7.47 -6.72
N GLU A 84 -2.37 -7.09 -6.56
CA GLU A 84 -1.28 -7.99 -6.22
C GLU A 84 -1.50 -8.62 -4.83
N VAL A 85 -1.96 -7.84 -3.85
CA VAL A 85 -2.31 -8.33 -2.51
C VAL A 85 -3.46 -9.36 -2.59
N ILE A 86 -4.50 -9.09 -3.38
CA ILE A 86 -5.63 -10.01 -3.55
C ILE A 86 -5.14 -11.34 -4.14
N VAL A 87 -4.30 -11.31 -5.19
CA VAL A 87 -3.76 -12.53 -5.81
C VAL A 87 -2.81 -13.26 -4.85
N ALA A 88 -1.94 -12.55 -4.14
CA ALA A 88 -1.05 -13.16 -3.16
C ALA A 88 -1.83 -13.88 -2.04
N ARG A 89 -2.93 -13.27 -1.56
CA ARG A 89 -3.81 -13.90 -0.56
C ARG A 89 -4.62 -15.07 -1.12
N HIS A 90 -5.03 -15.01 -2.39
CA HIS A 90 -5.60 -16.16 -3.09
C HIS A 90 -4.63 -17.36 -3.07
N MET A 91 -3.34 -17.09 -3.26
CA MET A 91 -2.26 -18.07 -3.22
C MET A 91 -1.74 -18.41 -1.80
N ASP A 92 -2.47 -18.01 -0.76
CA ASP A 92 -2.10 -18.18 0.66
C ASP A 92 -0.71 -17.61 1.04
N MET A 93 -0.21 -16.64 0.27
CA MET A 93 1.07 -15.98 0.55
C MET A 93 0.91 -14.98 1.69
N ARG A 94 1.88 -14.94 2.60
CA ARG A 94 2.00 -13.88 3.60
C ARG A 94 2.41 -12.57 2.91
N VAL A 95 1.71 -11.48 3.21
CA VAL A 95 1.92 -10.20 2.52
C VAL A 95 2.25 -9.11 3.53
N MET A 96 3.24 -8.29 3.20
CA MET A 96 3.53 -7.02 3.88
C MET A 96 3.58 -5.92 2.81
N GLY A 97 2.89 -4.82 3.04
CA GLY A 97 2.90 -3.66 2.14
C GLY A 97 3.61 -2.48 2.80
N MET A 98 4.40 -1.75 2.02
CA MET A 98 5.05 -0.50 2.42
C MET A 98 4.85 0.54 1.33
N SER A 99 4.66 1.80 1.70
CA SER A 99 4.47 2.89 0.77
C SER A 99 5.30 4.09 1.22
N ILE A 100 6.04 4.68 0.29
CA ILE A 100 6.69 5.97 0.50
C ILE A 100 5.63 7.05 0.26
N ILE A 101 5.51 7.98 1.20
CA ILE A 101 4.61 9.13 1.05
C ILE A 101 5.36 10.21 0.28
N THR A 102 5.07 10.33 -1.02
CA THR A 102 5.76 11.24 -1.93
C THR A 102 5.23 12.67 -1.90
N ASP A 103 3.98 12.84 -1.50
CA ASP A 103 3.29 14.12 -1.49
C ASP A 103 2.18 14.12 -0.43
N GLN A 104 1.77 15.32 0.01
CA GLN A 104 0.73 15.50 1.02
C GLN A 104 -0.57 15.94 0.35
N CYS A 105 -1.57 15.06 0.38
CA CYS A 105 -2.85 15.30 -0.26
C CYS A 105 -3.84 16.09 0.64
N LEU A 106 -3.44 17.28 1.12
CA LEU A 106 -4.26 18.11 2.00
C LEU A 106 -5.31 18.91 1.19
N PRO A 107 -6.61 18.57 1.25
CA PRO A 107 -7.59 19.13 0.29
C PRO A 107 -7.77 20.65 0.37
N ASP A 108 -7.56 21.22 1.56
CA ASP A 108 -7.70 22.66 1.83
C ASP A 108 -6.42 23.46 1.54
N ALA A 109 -5.30 22.78 1.29
CA ALA A 109 -3.99 23.35 0.97
C ALA A 109 -3.33 22.60 -0.21
N LEU A 110 -4.14 22.11 -1.16
CA LEU A 110 -3.66 21.27 -2.26
C LEU A 110 -3.02 22.14 -3.34
N GLU A 111 -1.74 21.88 -3.60
CA GLU A 111 -0.95 22.48 -4.67
C GLU A 111 -0.91 21.57 -5.91
N PRO A 112 -0.64 22.11 -7.11
CA PRO A 112 -0.40 21.30 -8.30
C PRO A 112 0.75 20.32 -8.08
N VAL A 113 0.59 19.08 -8.56
CA VAL A 113 1.65 18.08 -8.47
C VAL A 113 2.82 18.42 -9.40
N ASP A 114 4.03 18.20 -8.91
CA ASP A 114 5.24 18.15 -9.73
C ASP A 114 5.79 16.72 -9.69
N MET A 115 5.77 16.06 -10.84
CA MET A 115 6.26 14.68 -10.96
C MET A 115 7.75 14.57 -10.64
N SER A 116 8.55 15.60 -10.95
CA SER A 116 9.97 15.60 -10.60
C SER A 116 10.14 15.61 -9.08
N ARG A 117 9.32 16.38 -8.37
CA ARG A 117 9.33 16.42 -6.91
C ARG A 117 8.91 15.09 -6.28
N ILE A 118 7.90 14.42 -6.84
CA ILE A 118 7.50 13.08 -6.40
C ILE A 118 8.68 12.10 -6.48
N ILE A 119 9.39 12.11 -7.62
CA ILE A 119 10.56 11.24 -7.83
C ILE A 119 11.68 11.58 -6.85
N GLU A 120 11.96 12.87 -6.64
CA GLU A 120 12.97 13.31 -5.67
C GLU A 120 12.65 12.84 -4.24
N VAL A 121 11.40 12.99 -3.79
CA VAL A 121 10.98 12.54 -2.45
C VAL A 121 11.07 11.01 -2.35
N ALA A 122 10.65 10.29 -3.39
CA ALA A 122 10.77 8.84 -3.45
C ALA A 122 12.24 8.39 -3.33
N SER A 123 13.12 8.96 -4.15
CA SER A 123 14.56 8.64 -4.13
C SER A 123 15.25 9.02 -2.82
N ALA A 124 14.79 10.06 -2.13
CA ALA A 124 15.32 10.44 -0.83
C ALA A 124 14.94 9.45 0.28
N ALA A 125 13.75 8.83 0.20
CA ALA A 125 13.26 7.86 1.18
C ALA A 125 13.60 6.40 0.82
N GLU A 126 14.03 6.14 -0.42
CA GLU A 126 14.43 4.82 -0.91
C GLU A 126 15.49 4.14 -0.03
N PRO A 127 16.58 4.81 0.43
CA PRO A 127 17.60 4.14 1.22
C PRO A 127 17.07 3.58 2.55
N ASP A 128 16.22 4.34 3.24
CA ASP A 128 15.58 3.92 4.49
C ASP A 128 14.66 2.73 4.25
N LEU A 129 13.84 2.79 3.17
CA LEU A 129 12.98 1.68 2.80
C LEU A 129 13.78 0.42 2.46
N ALA A 130 14.85 0.54 1.67
CA ALA A 130 15.70 -0.56 1.28
C ALA A 130 16.36 -1.21 2.49
N GLN A 131 16.95 -0.40 3.38
CA GLN A 131 17.57 -0.89 4.62
C GLN A 131 16.58 -1.63 5.51
N LEU A 132 15.37 -1.08 5.68
CA LEU A 132 14.32 -1.72 6.47
C LEU A 132 13.85 -3.04 5.83
N LEU A 133 13.67 -3.08 4.51
CA LEU A 133 13.31 -4.31 3.80
C LEU A 133 14.38 -5.39 3.93
N GLU A 134 15.66 -5.04 3.78
CA GLU A 134 16.77 -5.98 3.98
C GLU A 134 16.76 -6.57 5.40
N ARG A 135 16.52 -5.74 6.41
CA ARG A 135 16.41 -6.19 7.80
C ARG A 135 15.23 -7.14 8.01
N VAL A 136 14.06 -6.79 7.49
CA VAL A 136 12.86 -7.64 7.64
C VAL A 136 13.06 -8.98 6.94
N VAL A 137 13.53 -8.98 5.69
CA VAL A 137 13.77 -10.22 4.92
C VAL A 137 14.84 -11.09 5.59
N GLY A 138 15.88 -10.48 6.17
CA GLY A 138 16.92 -11.22 6.90
C GLY A 138 16.45 -11.91 8.19
N GLN A 139 15.25 -11.58 8.69
CA GLN A 139 14.67 -12.14 9.92
C GLN A 139 13.50 -13.12 9.64
N MET A 140 13.16 -13.34 8.37
CA MET A 140 12.10 -14.27 7.93
C MET A 140 12.62 -15.70 7.77
#